data_AF-A0A7V4IIK5-F1
#
_entry.id   AF-A0A7V4IIK5-F1
#
_cell.length_a   1.000
_cell.length_b   1.000
_cell.length_c   1.000
_cell.angle_alpha   90.00
_cell.angle_beta   90.00
_cell.angle_gamma   90.00
#
_symmetry.space_group_name_H-M   'P 1'
#
loop_
_entity.id
_entity.type
_entity.pdbx_description
1 polymer ?
#
loop_
_entity_poly.entity_id
_entity_poly.type
_entity_poly.pdbx_seq_one_letter_code
_entity_poly.pdbx_strand_id
1 'polypeptide(L)'
;MRASFVVKRRPRFACSLFAALLAPGLVLNAAATGNQTLKLDGQGSYVALPNDRFTNLTEVTVEAWARWDSFPNYARVLEFGRSWNSLALFNEGASNHLRFNLYPRPARADARAQHTIRATGVLRTNEWLHLAALAGPGGMKLYLNGRLVGEHTNTASLADIAAPQTNLLGRGMSGNATDRDFRGELDEIRVWNHRRTPEQIREQMFKRLSGREAGLVALWGFDDGTARDGTGRGADGVLHGRARIAPGDLGLVAETPVVAAAPITVVAPPVAPVPERAGFSPAWWIAGALTVLALVLGWLAFLFRRSGLGEARLVGVAPARGALPAAGGGGEGEVKERALAELTDFAKQSLVQGLYSQREALMQAHQQARQELAELEARIVSLRLPDRIQAYEQRIAELEGELASRSDELREVTRATLDVLRQKLAAEKQSAPPGGSRLN
;
A
#
# COMPACT_ATOMS: atom_id res chain seq x y z
N MET A 1 19.44 43.21 -84.80
CA MET A 1 19.94 41.83 -84.97
C MET A 1 21.25 41.68 -84.20
N ARG A 2 21.30 40.66 -83.34
CA ARG A 2 22.45 40.05 -82.63
C ARG A 2 23.77 40.85 -82.59
N ALA A 3 24.06 41.37 -81.41
CA ALA A 3 25.36 41.78 -80.89
C ALA A 3 25.60 40.90 -79.65
N SER A 4 26.79 40.57 -79.17
CA SER A 4 28.19 40.80 -79.54
C SER A 4 28.96 40.30 -78.30
N PHE A 5 30.22 39.84 -78.49
CA PHE A 5 31.35 40.09 -77.56
C PHE A 5 31.25 39.51 -76.12
N VAL A 6 32.31 39.12 -75.38
CA VAL A 6 33.74 38.92 -75.59
C VAL A 6 34.31 38.34 -74.28
N VAL A 7 35.44 37.63 -74.37
CA VAL A 7 36.55 37.57 -73.38
C VAL A 7 36.34 36.91 -72.00
N LYS A 8 37.01 35.76 -71.85
CA LYS A 8 38.16 35.49 -70.95
C LYS A 8 38.13 36.10 -69.53
N ARG A 9 38.18 35.23 -68.50
CA ARG A 9 39.13 35.30 -67.36
C ARG A 9 39.05 34.04 -66.48
N ARG A 10 40.22 33.47 -66.19
CA ARG A 10 40.55 32.50 -65.11
C ARG A 10 40.83 33.28 -63.79
N PRO A 11 41.26 32.70 -62.65
CA PRO A 11 41.10 31.36 -62.02
C PRO A 11 40.83 31.40 -60.48
N ARG A 12 40.76 30.20 -59.87
CA ARG A 12 41.17 29.79 -58.50
C ARG A 12 40.12 29.63 -57.39
N PHE A 13 40.43 28.64 -56.54
CA PHE A 13 39.95 28.28 -55.20
C PHE A 13 38.65 27.48 -55.13
N ALA A 14 38.44 26.53 -54.23
CA ALA A 14 39.30 25.69 -53.37
C ALA A 14 38.35 24.74 -52.63
N CYS A 15 38.90 23.61 -52.20
CA CYS A 15 38.53 22.84 -51.01
C CYS A 15 37.05 22.54 -50.74
N SER A 16 36.71 21.27 -50.94
CA SER A 16 35.74 20.53 -50.13
C SER A 16 35.95 20.79 -48.64
N LEU A 17 34.92 21.28 -47.97
CA LEU A 17 34.80 21.19 -46.52
C LEU A 17 33.40 20.67 -46.18
N PHE A 18 33.39 19.51 -45.54
CA PHE A 18 32.24 18.87 -44.93
C PHE A 18 31.68 19.78 -43.84
N ALA A 19 30.44 20.22 -43.96
CA ALA A 19 29.70 20.86 -42.86
C ALA A 19 28.53 19.95 -42.48
N ALA A 20 28.69 19.25 -41.36
CA ALA A 20 27.63 18.51 -40.71
C ALA A 20 26.61 19.51 -40.12
N LEU A 21 25.39 19.53 -40.66
CA LEU A 21 24.25 20.16 -39.99
C LEU A 21 23.74 19.20 -38.92
N LEU A 22 24.08 19.45 -37.65
CA LEU A 22 23.34 18.94 -36.50
C LEU A 22 21.99 19.65 -36.47
N ALA A 23 20.93 18.97 -36.93
CA ALA A 23 19.58 19.28 -36.49
C ALA A 23 19.45 18.80 -35.04
N PRO A 24 19.04 19.65 -34.07
CA PRO A 24 18.65 19.15 -32.77
C PRO A 24 17.42 18.27 -32.97
N GLY A 25 17.61 16.97 -32.75
CA GLY A 25 16.54 16.00 -32.70
C GLY A 25 15.48 16.50 -31.73
N LEU A 26 14.28 16.66 -32.24
CA LEU A 26 13.08 16.87 -31.47
C LEU A 26 12.96 15.66 -30.52
N VAL A 27 13.47 15.80 -29.29
CA VAL A 27 13.11 14.89 -28.21
C VAL A 27 11.63 15.14 -28.01
N LEU A 28 10.79 14.24 -28.51
CA LEU A 28 9.43 14.16 -28.02
C LEU A 28 9.56 13.92 -26.52
N ASN A 29 9.34 14.96 -25.73
CA ASN A 29 8.88 14.78 -24.37
C ASN A 29 7.67 13.87 -24.50
N ALA A 30 7.81 12.60 -24.08
CA ALA A 30 6.67 11.82 -23.71
C ALA A 30 5.95 12.68 -22.66
N ALA A 31 4.81 13.27 -23.05
CA ALA A 31 3.91 13.85 -22.08
C ALA A 31 3.76 12.81 -20.98
N ALA A 32 3.92 13.22 -19.71
CA ALA A 32 3.56 12.36 -18.60
C ALA A 32 2.07 12.01 -18.80
N THR A 33 1.79 10.86 -19.42
CA THR A 33 0.46 10.30 -19.45
C THR A 33 0.13 10.06 -17.98
N GLY A 34 -0.92 10.72 -17.50
CA GLY A 34 -1.43 10.45 -16.17
C GLY A 34 -1.70 8.95 -15.99
N ASN A 35 -1.70 8.49 -14.75
CA ASN A 35 -1.87 7.08 -14.41
C ASN A 35 -3.02 6.45 -15.21
N GLN A 36 -2.77 5.33 -15.88
CA GLN A 36 -3.81 4.60 -16.60
C GLN A 36 -4.11 3.28 -15.91
N THR A 37 -5.38 2.88 -15.92
CA THR A 37 -5.84 1.69 -15.21
C THR A 37 -6.67 0.81 -16.13
N LEU A 38 -6.65 -0.49 -15.86
CA LEU A 38 -7.52 -1.44 -16.52
C LEU A 38 -8.95 -1.31 -15.97
N LYS A 39 -9.89 -0.89 -16.82
CA LYS A 39 -11.32 -0.79 -16.48
C LYS A 39 -12.06 -2.05 -16.91
N LEU A 40 -12.83 -2.60 -15.98
CA LEU A 40 -13.63 -3.81 -16.17
C LEU A 40 -15.09 -3.53 -15.79
N ASP A 41 -16.03 -3.94 -16.63
CA ASP A 41 -17.45 -3.60 -16.53
C ASP A 41 -18.31 -4.65 -15.81
N GLY A 42 -17.72 -5.80 -15.43
CA GLY A 42 -18.41 -6.94 -14.84
C GLY A 42 -19.31 -7.73 -15.80
N GLN A 43 -19.20 -7.48 -17.11
CA GLN A 43 -20.02 -8.07 -18.18
C GLN A 43 -19.15 -8.59 -19.32
N GLY A 44 -18.23 -9.51 -19.03
CA GLY A 44 -17.39 -10.13 -20.06
C GLY A 44 -16.08 -9.43 -20.34
N SER A 45 -15.77 -8.32 -19.65
CA SER A 45 -14.46 -7.69 -19.70
C SER A 45 -13.44 -8.42 -18.82
N TYR A 46 -12.29 -8.79 -19.37
CA TYR A 46 -11.17 -9.38 -18.62
C TYR A 46 -9.88 -9.30 -19.44
N VAL A 47 -8.76 -9.69 -18.84
CA VAL A 47 -7.48 -9.86 -19.53
C VAL A 47 -7.05 -11.32 -19.45
N ALA A 48 -6.71 -11.91 -20.60
CA ALA A 48 -6.09 -13.22 -20.66
C ALA A 48 -4.57 -13.07 -20.68
N LEU A 49 -3.87 -13.85 -19.86
CA LEU A 49 -2.41 -13.90 -19.80
C LEU A 49 -1.93 -15.24 -20.36
N PRO A 50 -0.66 -15.37 -20.76
CA PRO A 50 -0.13 -16.64 -21.26
C PRO A 50 -0.15 -17.73 -20.17
N ASN A 51 -0.50 -18.95 -20.57
CA ASN A 51 -0.80 -20.06 -19.66
C ASN A 51 0.46 -20.73 -19.06
N ASP A 52 1.64 -20.50 -19.62
CA ASP A 52 2.87 -21.22 -19.28
C ASP A 52 3.80 -20.45 -18.32
N ARG A 53 3.54 -19.15 -18.11
CA ARG A 53 4.48 -18.21 -17.48
C ARG A 53 4.68 -18.40 -15.98
N PHE A 54 3.68 -18.93 -15.28
CA PHE A 54 3.68 -19.00 -13.82
C PHE A 54 3.61 -20.45 -13.30
N THR A 55 4.10 -21.40 -14.10
CA THR A 55 4.00 -22.85 -13.82
C THR A 55 5.13 -23.40 -12.97
N ASN A 56 6.22 -22.64 -12.76
CA ASN A 56 7.44 -23.10 -12.08
C ASN A 56 7.82 -22.25 -10.85
N LEU A 57 6.90 -21.42 -10.35
CA LEU A 57 7.14 -20.55 -9.20
C LEU A 57 6.87 -21.32 -7.90
N THR A 58 7.94 -21.82 -7.28
CA THR A 58 7.90 -22.52 -5.97
C THR A 58 7.74 -21.56 -4.80
N GLU A 59 8.07 -20.29 -4.98
CA GLU A 59 7.77 -19.21 -4.05
C GLU A 59 7.32 -18.00 -4.85
N VAL A 60 6.28 -17.30 -4.36
CA VAL A 60 5.68 -16.19 -5.09
C VAL A 60 5.15 -15.10 -4.17
N THR A 61 5.28 -13.86 -4.62
CA THR A 61 4.48 -12.72 -4.15
C THR A 61 3.68 -12.16 -5.33
N VAL A 62 2.36 -12.15 -5.23
CA VAL A 62 1.46 -11.51 -6.22
C VAL A 62 0.88 -10.26 -5.59
N GLU A 63 1.11 -9.11 -6.22
CA GLU A 63 0.56 -7.83 -5.78
C GLU A 63 -0.39 -7.25 -6.83
N ALA A 64 -1.39 -6.49 -6.40
CA ALA A 64 -2.27 -5.73 -7.29
C ALA A 64 -2.90 -4.56 -6.54
N TRP A 65 -3.06 -3.43 -7.23
CA TRP A 65 -4.03 -2.42 -6.83
C TRP A 65 -5.38 -2.76 -7.45
N ALA A 66 -6.42 -2.77 -6.62
CA ALA A 66 -7.78 -3.04 -7.06
C ALA A 66 -8.75 -2.02 -6.45
N ARG A 67 -9.66 -1.52 -7.27
CA ARG A 67 -10.78 -0.69 -6.88
C ARG A 67 -12.07 -1.35 -7.34
N TRP A 68 -12.92 -1.76 -6.38
CA TRP A 68 -14.21 -2.36 -6.69
C TRP A 68 -15.29 -1.28 -6.84
N ASP A 69 -16.05 -1.27 -7.93
CA ASP A 69 -17.24 -0.40 -8.01
C ASP A 69 -18.40 -0.97 -7.17
N SER A 70 -18.43 -2.30 -7.07
CA SER A 70 -19.42 -3.10 -6.35
C SER A 70 -18.79 -4.45 -6.00
N PHE A 71 -19.49 -5.29 -5.24
CA PHE A 71 -19.05 -6.67 -4.97
C PHE A 71 -19.90 -7.69 -5.74
N PRO A 72 -19.62 -7.94 -7.03
CA PRO A 72 -20.21 -9.07 -7.75
C PRO A 72 -19.89 -10.40 -7.04
N ASN A 73 -20.77 -11.38 -7.24
CA ASN A 73 -20.62 -12.68 -6.58
C ASN A 73 -19.30 -13.36 -6.97
N TYR A 74 -18.40 -13.49 -5.99
CA TYR A 74 -17.06 -14.04 -6.14
C TYR A 74 -16.23 -13.36 -7.25
N ALA A 75 -16.23 -12.04 -7.41
CA ALA A 75 -15.50 -11.39 -8.51
C ALA A 75 -13.96 -11.49 -8.36
N ARG A 76 -13.28 -12.07 -9.35
CA ARG A 76 -11.82 -12.30 -9.34
C ARG A 76 -11.06 -11.05 -9.75
N VAL A 77 -10.17 -10.59 -8.87
CA VAL A 77 -9.10 -9.65 -9.24
C VAL A 77 -8.13 -10.36 -10.18
N LEU A 78 -7.69 -11.56 -9.78
CA LEU A 78 -6.83 -12.43 -10.58
C LEU A 78 -7.07 -13.91 -10.25
N GLU A 79 -6.80 -14.77 -11.22
CA GLU A 79 -6.78 -16.22 -11.08
C GLU A 79 -5.62 -16.79 -11.92
N PHE A 80 -4.71 -17.52 -11.29
CA PHE A 80 -3.66 -18.31 -11.95
C PHE A 80 -3.95 -19.79 -11.75
N GLY A 81 -4.01 -20.56 -12.83
CA GLY A 81 -4.56 -21.93 -12.78
C GLY A 81 -5.97 -21.99 -13.37
N ARG A 82 -6.78 -22.94 -12.92
CA ARG A 82 -8.13 -23.14 -13.47
C ARG A 82 -9.10 -23.64 -12.42
N SER A 83 -10.18 -22.88 -12.19
CA SER A 83 -11.32 -23.31 -11.38
C SER A 83 -10.89 -23.74 -9.97
N TRP A 84 -11.20 -24.96 -9.53
CA TRP A 84 -10.82 -25.48 -8.21
C TRP A 84 -9.38 -26.01 -8.16
N ASN A 85 -8.50 -25.58 -9.07
CA ASN A 85 -7.09 -25.89 -9.09
C ASN A 85 -6.31 -24.63 -9.50
N SER A 86 -6.26 -23.66 -8.58
CA SER A 86 -5.79 -22.31 -8.87
C SER A 86 -5.29 -21.57 -7.63
N LEU A 87 -4.51 -20.52 -7.87
CA LEU A 87 -4.27 -19.42 -6.97
C LEU A 87 -5.22 -18.27 -7.37
N ALA A 88 -5.99 -17.70 -6.44
CA ALA A 88 -6.93 -16.63 -6.77
C ALA A 88 -7.12 -15.60 -5.65
N LEU A 89 -7.27 -14.34 -6.04
CA LEU A 89 -7.67 -13.22 -5.18
C LEU A 89 -9.01 -12.63 -5.63
N PHE A 90 -9.95 -12.52 -4.70
CA PHE A 90 -11.32 -12.16 -5.03
C PHE A 90 -12.13 -11.76 -3.80
N ASN A 91 -13.21 -11.02 -4.00
CA ASN A 91 -14.20 -10.84 -2.95
C ASN A 91 -15.01 -12.13 -2.78
N GLU A 92 -15.58 -12.35 -1.62
CA GLU A 92 -16.34 -13.56 -1.35
C GLU A 92 -17.85 -13.32 -1.37
N GLY A 93 -18.57 -14.20 -2.06
CA GLY A 93 -19.99 -13.99 -2.29
C GLY A 93 -20.21 -12.63 -2.94
N ALA A 94 -21.37 -12.03 -2.69
CA ALA A 94 -21.60 -10.60 -2.98
C ALA A 94 -21.31 -9.73 -1.74
N SER A 95 -20.19 -9.99 -1.05
CA SER A 95 -19.81 -9.29 0.20
C SER A 95 -18.46 -8.59 0.10
N ASN A 96 -18.14 -7.83 1.15
CA ASN A 96 -16.89 -7.08 1.31
C ASN A 96 -15.76 -7.91 1.97
N HIS A 97 -15.86 -9.23 1.96
CA HIS A 97 -14.82 -10.10 2.50
C HIS A 97 -13.81 -10.40 1.40
N LEU A 98 -12.52 -10.29 1.71
CA LEU A 98 -11.44 -10.65 0.79
C LEU A 98 -11.06 -12.11 1.00
N ARG A 99 -10.89 -12.84 -0.10
CA ARG A 99 -10.50 -14.24 -0.10
C ARG A 99 -9.24 -14.44 -0.94
N PHE A 100 -8.30 -15.19 -0.38
CA PHE A 100 -7.11 -15.69 -1.05
C PHE A 100 -7.13 -17.21 -1.02
N ASN A 101 -7.27 -17.82 -2.21
CA ASN A 101 -7.28 -19.27 -2.37
C ASN A 101 -5.99 -19.75 -3.00
N LEU A 102 -5.51 -20.91 -2.55
CA LEU A 102 -4.50 -21.70 -3.24
C LEU A 102 -4.92 -23.17 -3.20
N TYR A 103 -5.34 -23.69 -4.35
CA TYR A 103 -5.81 -25.05 -4.54
C TYR A 103 -4.83 -25.75 -5.49
N PRO A 104 -3.83 -26.50 -5.00
CA PRO A 104 -2.81 -27.13 -5.86
C PRO A 104 -3.33 -28.37 -6.60
N ARG A 105 -4.47 -28.92 -6.17
CA ARG A 105 -5.13 -30.08 -6.76
C ARG A 105 -6.64 -29.80 -6.85
N PRO A 106 -7.41 -30.61 -7.61
CA PRO A 106 -8.85 -30.42 -7.76
C PRO A 106 -9.62 -30.42 -6.43
N ALA A 107 -9.76 -29.23 -5.85
CA ALA A 107 -10.23 -29.00 -4.49
C ALA A 107 -11.75 -29.19 -4.32
N ARG A 108 -12.51 -29.23 -5.42
CA ARG A 108 -13.95 -29.51 -5.39
C ARG A 108 -14.26 -30.92 -4.87
N ALA A 109 -13.38 -31.87 -5.16
CA ALA A 109 -13.53 -33.27 -4.74
C ALA A 109 -12.73 -33.59 -3.46
N ASP A 110 -11.76 -32.73 -3.09
CA ASP A 110 -10.91 -32.92 -1.92
C ASP A 110 -10.78 -31.62 -1.11
N ALA A 111 -11.53 -31.54 -0.02
CA ALA A 111 -11.48 -30.40 0.90
C ALA A 111 -10.10 -30.22 1.55
N ARG A 112 -9.25 -31.26 1.60
CA ARG A 112 -7.88 -31.15 2.15
C ARG A 112 -6.95 -30.36 1.23
N ALA A 113 -7.29 -30.25 -0.05
CA ALA A 113 -6.59 -29.41 -1.02
C ALA A 113 -7.09 -27.95 -1.01
N GLN A 114 -8.08 -27.61 -0.17
CA GLN A 114 -8.57 -26.24 -0.04
C GLN A 114 -7.74 -25.45 0.97
N HIS A 115 -6.78 -24.65 0.49
CA HIS A 115 -6.05 -23.70 1.33
C HIS A 115 -6.59 -22.30 1.08
N THR A 116 -7.19 -21.72 2.11
CA THR A 116 -7.95 -20.47 1.99
C THR A 116 -7.61 -19.54 3.15
N ILE A 117 -7.32 -18.28 2.83
CA ILE A 117 -7.29 -17.18 3.79
C ILE A 117 -8.52 -16.31 3.54
N ARG A 118 -9.25 -16.00 4.62
CA ARG A 118 -10.46 -15.18 4.61
C ARG A 118 -10.26 -13.97 5.51
N ALA A 119 -10.34 -12.78 4.93
CA ALA A 119 -10.30 -11.51 5.66
C ALA A 119 -11.70 -10.87 5.62
N THR A 120 -12.41 -10.89 6.75
CA THR A 120 -13.80 -10.48 6.86
C THR A 120 -13.93 -8.96 6.99
N GLY A 121 -14.80 -8.37 6.18
CA GLY A 121 -15.20 -6.96 6.33
C GLY A 121 -14.14 -5.93 5.94
N VAL A 122 -13.13 -6.31 5.16
CA VAL A 122 -11.94 -5.48 4.91
C VAL A 122 -12.01 -4.69 3.59
N LEU A 123 -12.85 -5.09 2.65
CA LEU A 123 -12.97 -4.41 1.36
C LEU A 123 -13.92 -3.22 1.44
N ARG A 124 -13.64 -2.21 0.61
CA ARG A 124 -14.42 -0.98 0.44
C ARG A 124 -14.60 -0.74 -1.05
N THR A 125 -15.81 -0.38 -1.46
CA THR A 125 -16.07 0.01 -2.85
C THR A 125 -15.59 1.42 -3.12
N ASN A 126 -15.18 1.71 -4.34
CA ASN A 126 -14.71 3.01 -4.83
C ASN A 126 -13.44 3.51 -4.11
N GLU A 127 -12.70 2.62 -3.46
CA GLU A 127 -11.41 2.89 -2.83
C GLU A 127 -10.33 2.01 -3.46
N TRP A 128 -9.16 2.58 -3.72
CA TRP A 128 -7.99 1.81 -4.12
C TRP A 128 -7.47 1.02 -2.93
N LEU A 129 -7.36 -0.30 -3.11
CA LEU A 129 -6.83 -1.22 -2.13
C LEU A 129 -5.65 -1.99 -2.73
N HIS A 130 -4.51 -1.95 -2.04
CA HIS A 130 -3.35 -2.75 -2.41
C HIS A 130 -3.47 -4.14 -1.79
N LEU A 131 -3.43 -5.17 -2.62
CA LEU A 131 -3.44 -6.57 -2.23
C LEU A 131 -2.03 -7.12 -2.42
N ALA A 132 -1.52 -7.88 -1.46
CA ALA A 132 -0.34 -8.71 -1.67
C ALA A 132 -0.55 -10.12 -1.09
N ALA A 133 -0.42 -11.13 -1.94
CA ALA A 133 -0.61 -12.53 -1.61
C ALA A 133 0.69 -13.31 -1.81
N LEU A 134 1.13 -13.97 -0.75
CA LEU A 134 2.36 -14.73 -0.71
C LEU A 134 2.02 -16.22 -0.63
N ALA A 135 2.76 -17.07 -1.35
CA ALA A 135 2.64 -18.52 -1.28
C ALA A 135 4.00 -19.22 -1.51
N GLY A 136 4.14 -20.45 -1.03
CA GLY A 136 5.37 -21.25 -1.09
C GLY A 136 5.83 -21.78 0.28
N PRO A 137 7.10 -22.22 0.40
CA PRO A 137 7.62 -22.91 1.60
C PRO A 137 7.42 -22.18 2.93
N GLY A 138 7.43 -20.84 2.92
CA GLY A 138 7.18 -20.01 4.10
C GLY A 138 5.70 -19.82 4.49
N GLY A 139 4.78 -20.60 3.89
CA GLY A 139 3.34 -20.48 4.14
C GLY A 139 2.66 -19.43 3.28
N MET A 140 1.32 -19.40 3.34
CA MET A 140 0.50 -18.38 2.70
C MET A 140 0.33 -17.16 3.60
N LYS A 141 0.41 -15.96 3.03
CA LYS A 141 0.08 -14.70 3.72
C LYS A 141 -0.70 -13.77 2.81
N LEU A 142 -1.61 -12.99 3.40
CA LEU A 142 -2.40 -11.99 2.70
C LEU A 142 -2.24 -10.64 3.39
N TYR A 143 -1.85 -9.63 2.62
CA TYR A 143 -1.72 -8.24 3.05
C TYR A 143 -2.74 -7.38 2.31
N LEU A 144 -3.29 -6.40 3.03
CA LEU A 144 -4.14 -5.35 2.51
C LEU A 144 -3.56 -4.00 2.94
N ASN A 145 -3.26 -3.13 1.98
CA ASN A 145 -2.62 -1.83 2.20
C ASN A 145 -1.35 -1.96 3.06
N GLY A 146 -0.54 -2.98 2.78
CA GLY A 146 0.70 -3.28 3.49
C GLY A 146 0.55 -3.86 4.91
N ARG A 147 -0.68 -4.10 5.40
CA ARG A 147 -0.93 -4.75 6.71
C ARG A 147 -1.33 -6.21 6.51
N LEU A 148 -0.75 -7.13 7.30
CA LEU A 148 -1.15 -8.53 7.32
C LEU A 148 -2.62 -8.65 7.79
N VAL A 149 -3.46 -9.29 6.97
CA VAL A 149 -4.89 -9.52 7.27
C VAL A 149 -5.24 -11.01 7.39
N GLY A 150 -4.31 -11.90 7.08
CA GLY A 150 -4.46 -13.33 7.34
C GLY A 150 -3.26 -14.14 6.88
N GLU A 151 -3.17 -15.36 7.40
CA GLU A 151 -2.11 -16.32 7.10
C GLU A 151 -2.64 -17.76 7.16
N HIS A 152 -1.93 -18.67 6.50
CA HIS A 152 -2.22 -20.09 6.50
C HIS A 152 -0.90 -20.84 6.37
N THR A 153 -0.69 -21.89 7.18
CA THR A 153 0.58 -22.63 7.27
C THR A 153 0.88 -23.54 6.06
N ASN A 154 0.04 -23.52 5.02
CA ASN A 154 0.20 -24.41 3.89
C ASN A 154 1.35 -23.93 3.01
N THR A 155 2.20 -24.86 2.60
CA THR A 155 3.45 -24.57 1.89
C THR A 155 3.37 -24.75 0.38
N ALA A 156 2.17 -24.98 -0.17
CA ALA A 156 1.99 -25.09 -1.61
C ALA A 156 2.30 -23.76 -2.31
N SER A 157 2.53 -23.87 -3.61
CA SER A 157 2.96 -22.79 -4.49
C SER A 157 2.23 -22.85 -5.83
N LEU A 158 2.53 -21.91 -6.73
CA LEU A 158 2.02 -21.97 -8.10
C LEU A 158 2.57 -23.16 -8.88
N ALA A 159 3.78 -23.62 -8.55
CA ALA A 159 4.38 -24.81 -9.16
C ALA A 159 3.64 -26.11 -8.81
N ASP A 160 2.87 -26.12 -7.72
CA ASP A 160 2.11 -27.29 -7.29
C ASP A 160 0.74 -27.42 -7.97
N ILE A 161 0.30 -26.42 -8.74
CA ILE A 161 -0.98 -26.44 -9.45
C ILE A 161 -0.95 -27.50 -10.55
N ALA A 162 -1.61 -28.62 -10.29
CA ALA A 162 -1.54 -29.82 -11.14
C ALA A 162 -2.41 -29.76 -12.42
N ALA A 163 -2.99 -28.61 -12.76
CA ALA A 163 -3.82 -28.42 -13.95
C ALA A 163 -3.15 -27.46 -14.94
N PRO A 164 -3.43 -27.61 -16.25
CA PRO A 164 -3.07 -26.58 -17.23
C PRO A 164 -3.62 -25.23 -16.76
N GLN A 165 -2.73 -24.24 -16.63
CA GLN A 165 -3.15 -22.94 -16.13
C GLN A 165 -3.96 -22.19 -17.19
N THR A 166 -4.90 -21.36 -16.73
CA THR A 166 -5.61 -20.38 -17.53
C THR A 166 -5.57 -19.07 -16.76
N ASN A 167 -4.58 -18.26 -17.06
CA ASN A 167 -4.22 -17.11 -16.23
C ASN A 167 -5.05 -15.90 -16.66
N LEU A 168 -5.87 -15.37 -15.74
CA LEU A 168 -6.82 -14.30 -16.03
C LEU A 168 -6.74 -13.17 -14.99
N LEU A 169 -6.94 -11.93 -15.45
CA LEU A 169 -7.22 -10.77 -14.61
C LEU A 169 -8.68 -10.36 -14.80
N GLY A 170 -9.41 -10.12 -13.72
CA GLY A 170 -10.80 -9.67 -13.77
C GLY A 170 -11.86 -10.75 -13.97
N ARG A 171 -11.47 -12.03 -14.10
CA ARG A 171 -12.37 -13.16 -14.35
C ARG A 171 -11.82 -14.44 -13.73
N GLY A 172 -12.71 -15.31 -13.27
CA GLY A 172 -12.37 -16.68 -12.86
C GLY A 172 -12.77 -17.71 -13.90
N MET A 173 -12.11 -18.87 -13.90
CA MET A 173 -12.44 -20.03 -14.76
C MET A 173 -13.27 -21.09 -14.03
N SER A 174 -13.78 -20.73 -12.86
CA SER A 174 -14.76 -21.51 -12.12
C SER A 174 -16.01 -21.68 -12.98
N GLY A 175 -16.25 -22.89 -13.50
CA GLY A 175 -17.48 -23.25 -14.23
C GLY A 175 -18.77 -23.18 -13.38
N ASN A 176 -18.75 -22.43 -12.28
CA ASN A 176 -19.88 -22.11 -11.43
C ASN A 176 -20.65 -20.93 -12.05
N ALA A 177 -21.88 -21.17 -12.47
CA ALA A 177 -22.74 -20.18 -13.11
C ALA A 177 -23.04 -18.94 -12.23
N THR A 178 -22.76 -19.02 -10.93
CA THR A 178 -22.98 -17.90 -10.00
C THR A 178 -21.78 -16.95 -9.91
N ASP A 179 -20.60 -17.35 -10.37
CA ASP A 179 -19.42 -16.51 -10.35
C ASP A 179 -19.57 -15.40 -11.40
N ARG A 180 -19.28 -14.16 -11.00
CA ARG A 180 -19.41 -12.98 -11.86
C ARG A 180 -18.05 -12.37 -12.16
N ASP A 181 -17.97 -11.68 -13.29
CA ASP A 181 -16.77 -10.94 -13.67
C ASP A 181 -16.56 -9.75 -12.75
N PHE A 182 -15.30 -9.35 -12.60
CA PHE A 182 -14.92 -8.19 -11.81
C PHE A 182 -15.46 -6.92 -12.44
N ARG A 183 -15.96 -6.03 -11.57
CA ARG A 183 -16.42 -4.69 -11.95
C ARG A 183 -15.66 -3.64 -11.15
N GLY A 184 -14.90 -2.82 -11.85
CA GLY A 184 -14.08 -1.79 -11.27
C GLY A 184 -12.77 -1.64 -12.02
N GLU A 185 -11.71 -1.35 -11.29
CA GLU A 185 -10.41 -1.00 -11.86
C GLU A 185 -9.28 -1.79 -11.23
N LEU A 186 -8.31 -2.18 -12.06
CA LEU A 186 -7.09 -2.84 -11.64
C LEU A 186 -5.88 -2.04 -12.12
N ASP A 187 -4.82 -2.05 -11.33
CA ASP A 187 -3.56 -1.41 -11.67
C ASP A 187 -2.38 -2.11 -10.99
N GLU A 188 -1.17 -1.87 -11.51
CA GLU A 188 0.10 -2.27 -10.91
C GLU A 188 0.11 -3.73 -10.43
N ILE A 189 -0.34 -4.64 -11.30
CA ILE A 189 -0.29 -6.08 -11.01
C ILE A 189 1.15 -6.54 -11.15
N ARG A 190 1.68 -7.17 -10.11
CA ARG A 190 3.09 -7.59 -10.01
C ARG A 190 3.16 -9.05 -9.61
N VAL A 191 4.06 -9.79 -10.24
CA VAL A 191 4.39 -11.17 -9.86
C VAL A 191 5.87 -11.26 -9.58
N TRP A 192 6.24 -11.64 -8.36
CA TRP A 192 7.61 -11.84 -7.92
C TRP A 192 7.88 -13.31 -7.69
N ASN A 193 9.07 -13.80 -8.07
CA ASN A 193 9.50 -15.20 -7.86
C ASN A 193 10.07 -15.49 -6.46
N HIS A 194 9.89 -14.56 -5.52
CA HIS A 194 10.38 -14.68 -4.16
C HIS A 194 9.37 -14.08 -3.19
N ARG A 195 9.54 -14.43 -1.92
CA ARG A 195 8.77 -13.84 -0.83
C ARG A 195 9.28 -12.45 -0.49
N ARG A 196 8.42 -11.45 -0.65
CA ARG A 196 8.71 -10.08 -0.23
C ARG A 196 8.37 -9.88 1.24
N THR A 197 9.13 -9.02 1.90
CA THR A 197 8.90 -8.66 3.30
C THR A 197 7.77 -7.64 3.43
N PRO A 198 7.11 -7.54 4.60
CA PRO A 198 6.13 -6.49 4.86
C PRO A 198 6.67 -5.07 4.61
N GLU A 199 7.95 -4.83 4.89
CA GLU A 199 8.64 -3.56 4.67
C GLU A 199 8.76 -3.29 3.17
N GLN A 200 9.26 -4.26 2.40
CA GLN A 200 9.36 -4.15 0.95
C GLN A 200 8.00 -3.85 0.30
N ILE A 201 6.94 -4.55 0.74
CA ILE A 201 5.56 -4.34 0.27
C ILE A 201 5.13 -2.89 0.54
N ARG A 202 5.27 -2.41 1.78
CA ARG A 202 4.87 -1.05 2.17
C ARG A 202 5.66 0.04 1.45
N GLU A 203 6.97 -0.15 1.29
CA GLU A 203 7.87 0.84 0.68
C GLU A 203 7.69 0.97 -0.84
N GLN A 204 7.19 -0.08 -1.50
CA GLN A 204 7.14 -0.13 -2.96
C GLN A 204 5.72 -0.15 -3.54
N MET A 205 4.67 -0.33 -2.73
CA MET A 205 3.29 -0.40 -3.26
C MET A 205 2.85 0.87 -4.00
N PHE A 206 3.38 2.04 -3.65
CA PHE A 206 3.10 3.31 -4.36
C PHE A 206 4.18 3.71 -5.36
N LYS A 207 5.21 2.89 -5.58
CA LYS A 207 6.28 3.21 -6.53
C LYS A 207 5.94 2.67 -7.92
N ARG A 208 6.16 3.47 -8.96
CA ARG A 208 6.21 2.93 -10.34
C ARG A 208 7.48 2.13 -10.51
N LEU A 209 7.33 0.85 -10.84
CA LEU A 209 8.46 -0.04 -11.10
C LEU A 209 8.91 0.07 -12.55
N SER A 210 10.20 -0.12 -12.78
CA SER A 210 10.82 -0.08 -14.10
C SER A 210 10.64 -1.38 -14.90
N GLY A 211 10.21 -2.46 -14.25
CA GLY A 211 10.15 -3.81 -14.82
C GLY A 211 11.47 -4.57 -14.77
N ARG A 212 12.56 -3.93 -14.31
CA ARG A 212 13.92 -4.51 -14.25
C ARG A 212 14.33 -4.97 -12.85
N GLU A 213 13.43 -4.90 -11.88
CA GLU A 213 13.68 -5.25 -10.49
C GLU A 213 14.05 -6.73 -10.36
N ALA A 214 15.01 -7.03 -9.50
CA ALA A 214 15.45 -8.40 -9.27
C ALA A 214 14.29 -9.26 -8.74
N GLY A 215 14.04 -10.39 -9.40
CA GLY A 215 12.98 -11.32 -9.03
C GLY A 215 11.57 -10.91 -9.48
N LEU A 216 11.40 -9.78 -10.18
CA LEU A 216 10.12 -9.43 -10.81
C LEU A 216 9.95 -10.25 -12.10
N VAL A 217 8.87 -11.01 -12.16
CA VAL A 217 8.54 -11.96 -13.23
C VAL A 217 7.58 -11.36 -14.23
N ALA A 218 6.62 -10.56 -13.77
CA ALA A 218 5.67 -9.85 -14.62
C ALA A 218 5.19 -8.56 -13.93
N LEU A 219 4.90 -7.54 -14.74
CA LEU A 219 4.37 -6.25 -14.31
C LEU A 219 3.36 -5.73 -15.32
N TRP A 220 2.13 -5.45 -14.89
CA TRP A 220 1.12 -4.77 -15.70
C TRP A 220 0.68 -3.48 -14.99
N GLY A 221 1.29 -2.36 -15.38
CA GLY A 221 0.97 -1.02 -14.87
C GLY A 221 0.10 -0.16 -15.80
N PHE A 222 -0.23 -0.65 -17.01
CA PHE A 222 -1.16 -0.05 -17.98
C PHE A 222 -0.90 1.39 -18.46
N ASP A 223 0.10 2.10 -17.91
CA ASP A 223 0.46 3.49 -18.21
C ASP A 223 0.79 3.77 -19.69
N ASP A 224 1.09 2.72 -20.47
CA ASP A 224 1.33 2.80 -21.91
C ASP A 224 0.07 2.60 -22.78
N GLY A 225 -1.10 2.49 -22.14
CA GLY A 225 -2.38 2.27 -22.79
C GLY A 225 -2.64 0.82 -23.19
N THR A 226 -1.75 -0.11 -22.83
CA THR A 226 -1.82 -1.52 -23.22
C THR A 226 -1.68 -2.47 -22.03
N ALA A 227 -2.09 -3.72 -22.20
CA ALA A 227 -1.89 -4.77 -21.19
C ALA A 227 -0.54 -5.49 -21.38
N ARG A 228 0.49 -4.79 -21.86
CA ARG A 228 1.83 -5.37 -22.02
C ARG A 228 2.51 -5.61 -20.68
N ASP A 229 3.35 -6.63 -20.65
CA ASP A 229 4.22 -6.93 -19.53
C ASP A 229 5.43 -5.98 -19.53
N GLY A 230 5.47 -5.09 -18.54
CA GLY A 230 6.52 -4.09 -18.36
C GLY A 230 7.90 -4.69 -18.09
N THR A 231 8.01 -5.98 -17.75
CA THR A 231 9.31 -6.66 -17.59
C THR A 231 9.91 -7.09 -18.93
N GLY A 232 9.11 -7.13 -20.01
CA GLY A 232 9.54 -7.65 -21.31
C GLY A 232 9.79 -9.15 -21.32
N ARG A 233 9.31 -9.90 -20.33
CA ARG A 233 9.50 -11.37 -20.21
C ARG A 233 8.39 -12.16 -20.91
N GLY A 234 7.58 -11.49 -21.72
CA GLY A 234 6.57 -12.11 -22.59
C GLY A 234 5.33 -12.59 -21.84
N ALA A 235 5.00 -11.98 -20.71
CA ALA A 235 3.72 -12.18 -20.03
C ALA A 235 2.63 -11.19 -20.51
N ASP A 236 2.71 -10.74 -21.77
CA ASP A 236 1.77 -9.76 -22.34
C ASP A 236 0.32 -10.24 -22.25
N GLY A 237 -0.55 -9.37 -21.75
CA GLY A 237 -1.98 -9.62 -21.63
C GLY A 237 -2.76 -9.24 -22.89
N VAL A 238 -3.85 -9.96 -23.13
CA VAL A 238 -4.81 -9.70 -24.20
C VAL A 238 -6.13 -9.26 -23.59
N LEU A 239 -6.61 -8.07 -23.96
CA LEU A 239 -7.90 -7.54 -23.52
C LEU A 239 -9.05 -8.30 -24.22
N HIS A 240 -10.08 -8.65 -23.47
CA HIS A 240 -11.29 -9.30 -23.98
C HIS A 240 -12.57 -8.53 -23.60
N GLY A 241 -13.62 -8.72 -24.40
CA GLY A 241 -14.91 -8.07 -24.19
C GLY A 241 -14.79 -6.55 -24.28
N ARG A 242 -15.33 -5.83 -23.29
CA ARG A 242 -15.22 -4.36 -23.18
C ARG A 242 -14.11 -3.90 -22.23
N ALA A 243 -13.16 -4.78 -21.92
CA ALA A 243 -11.97 -4.39 -21.15
C ALA A 243 -11.23 -3.29 -21.92
N ARG A 244 -10.87 -2.22 -21.21
CA ARG A 244 -10.15 -1.08 -21.79
C ARG A 244 -9.23 -0.46 -20.77
N ILE A 245 -8.21 0.20 -21.27
CA ILE A 245 -7.30 0.99 -20.45
C ILE A 245 -7.70 2.46 -20.59
N ALA A 246 -7.83 3.14 -19.46
CA ALA A 246 -8.28 4.52 -19.40
C ALA A 246 -7.67 5.23 -18.18
N PRO A 247 -7.66 6.57 -18.13
CA PRO A 247 -7.13 7.29 -16.99
C PRO A 247 -7.74 6.82 -15.66
N GLY A 248 -6.89 6.65 -14.66
CA GLY A 248 -7.25 6.40 -13.27
C GLY A 248 -6.61 7.41 -12.33
N ASP A 249 -6.97 7.32 -11.07
CA ASP A 249 -6.64 8.28 -10.01
C ASP A 249 -5.74 7.67 -8.92
N LEU A 250 -5.12 6.51 -9.18
CA LEU A 250 -4.13 5.92 -8.28
C LEU A 250 -2.89 6.83 -8.21
N GLY A 251 -2.56 7.28 -6.99
CA GLY A 251 -1.44 8.20 -6.74
C GLY A 251 -0.08 7.51 -6.67
N LEU A 252 0.45 7.05 -7.81
CA LEU A 252 1.80 6.46 -7.89
C LEU A 252 2.90 7.53 -7.91
N VAL A 253 4.04 7.21 -7.29
CA VAL A 253 5.27 8.01 -7.25
C VAL A 253 6.31 7.34 -8.14
N ALA A 254 6.92 8.07 -9.08
CA ALA A 254 8.00 7.52 -9.90
C ALA A 254 9.22 7.16 -9.04
N GLU A 255 9.89 6.03 -9.33
CA GLU A 255 11.22 5.80 -8.76
C GLU A 255 12.18 6.88 -9.26
N THR A 256 12.75 7.65 -8.34
CA THR A 256 13.89 8.49 -8.65
C THR A 256 15.08 7.57 -8.92
N PRO A 257 15.76 7.68 -10.07
CA PRO A 257 16.96 6.90 -10.31
C PRO A 257 17.98 7.29 -9.24
N VAL A 258 18.40 6.32 -8.42
CA VAL A 258 19.56 6.48 -7.56
C VAL A 258 20.76 6.59 -8.50
N VAL A 259 21.22 7.80 -8.78
CA VAL A 259 22.54 8.02 -9.36
C VAL A 259 23.51 7.38 -8.37
N ALA A 260 24.22 6.34 -8.80
CA ALA A 260 25.24 5.67 -7.99
C ALA A 260 26.26 6.72 -7.53
N ALA A 261 26.12 7.20 -6.30
CA ALA A 261 27.16 8.00 -5.66
C ALA A 261 28.39 7.11 -5.53
N ALA A 262 29.51 7.56 -6.09
CA ALA A 262 30.80 6.88 -5.98
C ALA A 262 31.10 6.54 -4.50
N PRO A 263 31.75 5.39 -4.22
CA PRO A 263 32.02 4.99 -2.85
C PRO A 263 32.87 6.06 -2.14
N ILE A 264 32.29 6.70 -1.13
CA ILE A 264 33.04 7.57 -0.22
C ILE A 264 33.81 6.65 0.72
N THR A 265 35.13 6.61 0.58
CA THR A 265 36.04 5.94 1.51
C THR A 265 35.98 6.67 2.86
N VAL A 266 35.26 6.11 3.84
CA VAL A 266 35.25 6.63 5.21
C VAL A 266 36.53 6.16 5.89
N VAL A 267 37.48 7.06 6.11
CA VAL A 267 38.60 6.84 7.02
C VAL A 267 38.06 6.95 8.45
N ALA A 268 38.06 5.84 9.18
CA ALA A 268 37.61 5.80 10.58
C ALA A 268 38.60 6.56 11.49
N PRO A 269 38.16 7.48 12.35
CA PRO A 269 39.01 8.09 13.37
C PRO A 269 39.30 7.10 14.52
N PRO A 270 40.39 7.30 15.29
CA PRO A 270 40.86 6.34 16.28
C PRO A 270 39.88 6.21 17.46
N VAL A 271 39.54 4.96 17.79
CA VAL A 271 38.66 4.59 18.90
C VAL A 271 39.39 4.79 20.23
N ALA A 272 38.86 5.66 21.09
CA ALA A 272 39.28 5.75 22.49
C ALA A 272 38.63 4.62 23.32
N PRO A 273 39.30 4.09 24.36
CA PRO A 273 38.77 2.99 25.16
C PRO A 273 37.58 3.43 26.04
N VAL A 274 36.54 2.59 26.04
CA VAL A 274 35.32 2.75 26.85
C VAL A 274 35.60 2.26 28.28
N PRO A 275 35.22 2.99 29.35
CA PRO A 275 35.33 2.48 30.71
C PRO A 275 34.19 1.51 31.04
N GLU A 276 34.53 0.38 31.67
CA GLU A 276 33.58 -0.58 32.24
C GLU A 276 32.68 0.11 33.28
N ARG A 277 31.36 -0.04 33.14
CA ARG A 277 30.40 0.31 34.18
C ARG A 277 29.79 -0.94 34.81
N ALA A 278 29.79 -0.88 36.14
CA ALA A 278 29.33 -1.89 37.09
C ALA A 278 27.87 -2.32 36.90
N GLY A 279 27.60 -3.57 37.30
CA GLY A 279 26.38 -4.31 37.07
C GLY A 279 25.10 -3.69 37.62
N PHE A 280 24.02 -3.88 36.85
CA PHE A 280 22.64 -3.58 37.23
C PHE A 280 21.91 -4.90 37.53
N SER A 281 21.22 -4.98 38.68
CA SER A 281 20.39 -6.14 39.07
C SER A 281 18.90 -5.91 38.78
N PRO A 282 18.10 -6.92 38.39
CA PRO A 282 16.76 -6.72 37.80
C PRO A 282 15.61 -6.55 38.82
N ALA A 283 15.89 -6.39 40.11
CA ALA A 283 14.88 -6.61 41.16
C ALA A 283 13.86 -5.47 41.38
N TRP A 284 14.10 -4.27 40.84
CA TRP A 284 13.29 -3.09 41.18
C TRP A 284 12.08 -2.84 40.24
N TRP A 285 12.07 -3.43 39.04
CA TRP A 285 10.98 -3.22 38.07
C TRP A 285 9.73 -4.07 38.37
N ILE A 286 9.92 -5.25 38.97
CA ILE A 286 8.82 -6.17 39.29
C ILE A 286 7.97 -5.64 40.46
N ALA A 287 8.60 -5.01 41.46
CA ALA A 287 7.91 -4.40 42.59
C ALA A 287 7.08 -3.15 42.21
N GLY A 288 7.57 -2.36 41.24
CA GLY A 288 6.85 -1.21 40.69
C GLY A 288 5.63 -1.61 39.86
N ALA A 289 5.74 -2.67 39.05
CA ALA A 289 4.62 -3.14 38.23
C ALA A 289 3.47 -3.74 39.06
N LEU A 290 3.80 -4.43 40.17
CA LEU A 290 2.80 -5.06 41.04
C LEU A 290 2.02 -4.05 41.91
N THR A 291 2.65 -2.95 42.30
CA THR A 291 1.98 -1.89 43.07
C THR A 291 0.98 -1.10 42.23
N VAL A 292 1.28 -0.85 40.95
CA VAL A 292 0.34 -0.21 40.01
C VAL A 292 -0.87 -1.13 39.73
N LEU A 293 -0.65 -2.43 39.57
CA LEU A 293 -1.73 -3.40 39.33
C LEU A 293 -2.70 -3.50 40.53
N ALA A 294 -2.17 -3.47 41.76
CA ALA A 294 -2.98 -3.50 42.98
C ALA A 294 -3.85 -2.23 43.16
N LEU A 295 -3.32 -1.06 42.78
CA LEU A 295 -4.07 0.21 42.84
C LEU A 295 -5.21 0.25 41.81
N VAL A 296 -4.99 -0.29 40.60
CA VAL A 296 -6.02 -0.38 39.56
C VAL A 296 -7.15 -1.34 39.96
N LEU A 297 -6.82 -2.49 40.56
CA LEU A 297 -7.81 -3.46 41.03
C LEU A 297 -8.63 -2.92 42.22
N GLY A 298 -7.99 -2.20 43.15
CA GLY A 298 -8.68 -1.53 44.25
C GLY A 298 -9.66 -0.45 43.78
N TRP A 299 -9.29 0.33 42.75
CA TRP A 299 -10.15 1.36 42.16
C TRP A 299 -11.37 0.77 41.44
N LEU A 300 -11.20 -0.34 40.72
CA LEU A 300 -12.30 -1.07 40.08
C LEU A 300 -13.29 -1.65 41.10
N ALA A 301 -12.79 -2.22 42.20
CA ALA A 301 -13.64 -2.72 43.28
C ALA A 301 -14.43 -1.58 43.98
N PHE A 302 -13.83 -0.40 44.11
CA PHE A 302 -14.50 0.79 44.65
C PHE A 302 -15.64 1.29 43.73
N LEU A 303 -15.44 1.27 42.40
CA LEU A 303 -16.48 1.64 41.44
C LEU A 303 -17.68 0.68 41.50
N PHE A 304 -17.44 -0.62 41.60
CA PHE A 304 -18.49 -1.63 41.74
C PHE A 304 -19.26 -1.53 43.06
N ARG A 305 -18.60 -1.08 44.14
CA ARG A 305 -19.23 -0.92 45.45
C ARG A 305 -20.07 0.36 45.57
N ARG A 306 -19.84 1.35 44.70
CA ARG A 306 -20.55 2.64 44.69
C ARG A 306 -21.80 2.64 43.80
N SER A 307 -21.90 1.72 42.84
CA SER A 307 -23.10 1.51 42.01
C SER A 307 -24.08 0.55 42.68
N GLY A 308 -24.74 1.00 43.75
CA GLY A 308 -25.81 0.25 44.40
C GLY A 308 -26.96 1.14 44.81
N LEU A 309 -27.94 1.36 43.93
CA LEU A 309 -29.30 1.80 44.27
C LEU A 309 -30.31 1.36 43.17
N GLY A 310 -31.11 0.34 43.51
CA GLY A 310 -32.54 0.47 43.81
C GLY A 310 -33.48 1.23 42.86
N GLU A 311 -34.50 0.50 42.39
CA GLU A 311 -35.88 0.91 42.06
C GLU A 311 -36.14 2.31 41.43
N ALA A 312 -36.58 2.30 40.16
CA ALA A 312 -37.44 3.36 39.62
C ALA A 312 -38.45 2.80 38.60
N ARG A 313 -39.70 2.70 39.08
CA ARG A 313 -40.99 2.84 38.39
C ARG A 313 -41.12 2.54 36.90
N LEU A 314 -42.02 1.57 36.67
CA LEU A 314 -42.94 1.43 35.55
C LEU A 314 -43.45 2.79 35.01
N VAL A 315 -43.18 3.08 33.74
CA VAL A 315 -44.12 3.79 32.86
C VAL A 315 -44.58 2.77 31.84
N GLY A 316 -45.87 2.42 31.95
CA GLY A 316 -46.50 1.45 31.07
C GLY A 316 -46.65 1.97 29.65
N VAL A 317 -46.38 1.08 28.70
CA VAL A 317 -47.10 1.05 27.43
C VAL A 317 -47.70 -0.34 27.31
N ALA A 318 -49.02 -0.38 27.19
CA ALA A 318 -49.85 -1.59 27.22
C ALA A 318 -49.50 -2.59 26.09
N PRO A 319 -49.79 -3.90 26.27
CA PRO A 319 -49.36 -4.96 25.37
C PRO A 319 -50.37 -5.22 24.24
N ALA A 320 -49.88 -5.51 23.04
CA ALA A 320 -50.65 -6.28 22.07
C ALA A 320 -50.50 -7.78 22.42
N ARG A 321 -51.61 -8.37 22.86
CA ARG A 321 -51.77 -9.79 23.20
C ARG A 321 -51.56 -10.69 21.98
N GLY A 322 -50.91 -11.84 22.19
CA GLY A 322 -50.89 -12.94 21.22
C GLY A 322 -50.08 -14.16 21.66
N ALA A 323 -50.65 -14.95 22.56
CA ALA A 323 -50.48 -16.40 22.76
C ALA A 323 -49.07 -17.03 22.91
N LEU A 324 -48.82 -17.60 24.10
CA LEU A 324 -47.90 -18.73 24.32
C LEU A 324 -48.52 -20.03 23.76
N PRO A 325 -47.71 -21.07 23.51
CA PRO A 325 -47.63 -22.12 24.54
C PRO A 325 -46.21 -22.57 24.87
N ALA A 326 -46.14 -23.24 26.02
CA ALA A 326 -44.97 -23.59 26.79
C ALA A 326 -44.17 -24.80 26.26
N ALA A 327 -42.85 -24.75 26.44
CA ALA A 327 -41.92 -25.85 26.72
C ALA A 327 -40.62 -25.17 27.19
N GLY A 328 -40.17 -25.26 28.43
CA GLY A 328 -39.58 -26.43 29.06
C GLY A 328 -38.36 -25.91 29.82
N GLY A 329 -38.24 -26.25 31.10
CA GLY A 329 -37.27 -25.65 32.01
C GLY A 329 -35.81 -25.98 31.66
N GLY A 330 -34.96 -24.96 31.81
CA GLY A 330 -33.50 -25.05 31.69
C GLY A 330 -32.96 -23.78 31.05
N GLY A 331 -32.17 -22.97 31.76
CA GLY A 331 -31.45 -21.88 31.09
C GLY A 331 -31.15 -20.59 31.86
N GLU A 332 -30.99 -20.58 33.18
CA GLU A 332 -30.39 -19.40 33.83
C GLU A 332 -28.89 -19.26 33.53
N GLY A 333 -28.20 -20.37 33.21
CA GLY A 333 -26.79 -20.36 32.78
C GLY A 333 -26.60 -20.00 31.31
N GLU A 334 -27.45 -20.53 30.43
CA GLU A 334 -27.29 -20.39 28.97
C GLU A 334 -27.67 -18.97 28.48
N VAL A 335 -28.65 -18.34 29.11
CA VAL A 335 -29.04 -16.94 28.82
C VAL A 335 -27.96 -15.97 29.33
N LYS A 336 -27.34 -16.26 30.48
CA LYS A 336 -26.24 -15.45 31.02
C LYS A 336 -24.98 -15.57 30.15
N GLU A 337 -24.63 -16.76 29.67
CA GLU A 337 -23.49 -16.94 28.77
C GLU A 337 -23.70 -16.28 27.40
N ARG A 338 -24.90 -16.36 26.81
CA ARG A 338 -25.20 -15.66 25.56
C ARG A 338 -25.16 -14.14 25.72
N ALA A 339 -25.73 -13.62 26.81
CA ALA A 339 -25.67 -12.20 27.11
C ALA A 339 -24.23 -11.70 27.36
N LEU A 340 -23.40 -12.51 28.02
CA LEU A 340 -21.98 -12.20 28.23
C LEU A 340 -21.20 -12.20 26.92
N ALA A 341 -21.48 -13.14 26.01
CA ALA A 341 -20.83 -13.23 24.71
C ALA A 341 -21.19 -12.02 23.82
N GLU A 342 -22.46 -11.63 23.76
CA GLU A 342 -22.91 -10.47 22.98
C GLU A 342 -22.36 -9.15 23.54
N LEU A 343 -22.28 -8.99 24.86
CA LEU A 343 -21.65 -7.82 25.49
C LEU A 343 -20.14 -7.77 25.23
N THR A 344 -19.48 -8.93 25.20
CA THR A 344 -18.04 -9.03 24.90
C THR A 344 -17.75 -8.68 23.43
N ASP A 345 -18.59 -9.12 22.51
CA ASP A 345 -18.47 -8.77 21.09
C ASP A 345 -18.83 -7.31 20.82
N PHE A 346 -19.82 -6.76 21.50
CA PHE A 346 -20.12 -5.33 21.46
C PHE A 346 -18.98 -4.47 22.02
N ALA A 347 -18.37 -4.88 23.14
CA ALA A 347 -17.22 -4.19 23.73
C ALA A 347 -15.98 -4.26 22.82
N LYS A 348 -15.73 -5.40 22.16
CA LYS A 348 -14.68 -5.53 21.14
C LYS A 348 -14.96 -4.64 19.93
N GLN A 349 -16.20 -4.63 19.44
CA GLN A 349 -16.57 -3.81 18.29
C GLN A 349 -16.50 -2.31 18.62
N SER A 350 -16.91 -1.87 19.81
CA SER A 350 -16.84 -0.46 20.20
C SER A 350 -15.40 0.01 20.45
N LEU A 351 -14.54 -0.84 21.04
CA LEU A 351 -13.09 -0.59 21.13
C LEU A 351 -12.43 -0.51 19.75
N VAL A 352 -12.79 -1.42 18.84
CA VAL A 352 -12.28 -1.42 17.46
C VAL A 352 -12.75 -0.17 16.71
N GLN A 353 -14.02 0.21 16.82
CA GLN A 353 -14.55 1.45 16.23
C GLN A 353 -13.92 2.70 16.85
N GLY A 354 -13.67 2.71 18.15
CA GLY A 354 -12.94 3.78 18.84
C GLY A 354 -11.47 3.91 18.40
N LEU A 355 -10.80 2.79 18.16
CA LEU A 355 -9.43 2.75 17.64
C LEU A 355 -9.37 3.12 16.15
N TYR A 356 -10.40 2.77 15.36
CA TYR A 356 -10.52 3.20 13.96
C TYR A 356 -10.82 4.70 13.84
N SER A 357 -11.69 5.25 14.68
CA SER A 357 -11.98 6.70 14.67
C SER A 357 -10.79 7.52 15.16
N GLN A 358 -10.03 7.03 16.16
CA GLN A 358 -8.74 7.62 16.54
C GLN A 358 -7.72 7.59 15.39
N ARG A 359 -7.68 6.49 14.62
CA ARG A 359 -6.78 6.37 13.47
C ARG A 359 -7.18 7.25 12.29
N GLU A 360 -8.47 7.38 11.99
CA GLU A 360 -8.94 8.30 10.94
C GLU A 360 -8.65 9.75 11.32
N ALA A 361 -8.89 10.14 12.58
CA ALA A 361 -8.53 11.47 13.08
C ALA A 361 -7.02 11.73 13.00
N LEU A 362 -6.19 10.72 13.33
CA LEU A 362 -4.73 10.82 13.21
C LEU A 362 -4.28 10.98 11.74
N MET A 363 -4.89 10.22 10.82
CA MET A 363 -4.56 10.29 9.40
C MET A 363 -5.01 11.62 8.78
N GLN A 364 -6.18 12.13 9.16
CA GLN A 364 -6.64 13.46 8.76
C GLN A 364 -5.72 14.55 9.32
N ALA A 365 -5.33 14.45 10.59
CA ALA A 365 -4.34 15.37 11.18
C ALA A 365 -3.00 15.31 10.45
N HIS A 366 -2.54 14.13 10.03
CA HIS A 366 -1.33 13.97 9.23
C HIS A 366 -1.43 14.58 7.83
N GLN A 367 -2.57 14.40 7.17
CA GLN A 367 -2.80 14.93 5.84
C GLN A 367 -2.93 16.46 5.87
N GLN A 368 -3.63 17.00 6.87
CA GLN A 368 -3.76 18.43 7.10
C GLN A 368 -2.40 19.06 7.42
N ALA A 369 -1.63 18.46 8.32
CA ALA A 369 -0.28 18.92 8.64
C ALA A 369 0.64 18.93 7.40
N ARG A 370 0.50 17.94 6.48
CA ARG A 370 1.24 17.91 5.21
C ARG A 370 0.84 19.00 4.25
N GLN A 371 -0.45 19.32 4.17
CA GLN A 371 -0.95 20.41 3.33
C GLN A 371 -0.48 21.77 3.85
N GLU A 372 -0.59 21.99 5.16
CA GLU A 372 -0.09 23.20 5.82
C GLU A 372 1.43 23.36 5.61
N LEU A 373 2.19 22.25 5.67
CA LEU A 373 3.63 22.26 5.42
C LEU A 373 3.96 22.57 3.96
N ALA A 374 3.21 22.01 3.00
CA ALA A 374 3.41 22.28 1.58
C ALA A 374 3.07 23.74 1.21
N GLU A 375 2.03 24.30 1.80
CA GLU A 375 1.65 25.71 1.61
C GLU A 375 2.69 26.66 2.22
N LEU A 376 3.18 26.34 3.42
CA LEU A 376 4.28 27.07 4.06
C LEU A 376 5.55 27.02 3.20
N GLU A 377 5.90 25.85 2.65
CA GLU A 377 7.06 25.70 1.78
C GLU A 377 6.93 26.53 0.50
N ALA A 378 5.76 26.52 -0.15
CA ALA A 378 5.50 27.37 -1.32
C ALA A 378 5.67 28.86 -0.99
N ARG A 379 5.23 29.27 0.20
CA ARG A 379 5.38 30.65 0.69
C ARG A 379 6.84 31.01 0.97
N ILE A 380 7.62 30.09 1.57
CA ILE A 380 9.04 30.30 1.89
C ILE A 380 9.90 30.34 0.62
N VAL A 381 9.60 29.54 -0.39
CA VAL A 381 10.31 29.55 -1.68
C VAL A 381 10.15 30.87 -2.42
N SER A 382 9.04 31.59 -2.19
CA SER A 382 8.81 32.93 -2.77
C SER A 382 9.66 34.05 -2.15
N LEU A 383 10.35 33.79 -1.03
CA LEU A 383 11.21 34.75 -0.35
C LEU A 383 12.62 34.80 -0.95
N ARG A 384 13.31 35.94 -0.80
CA ARG A 384 14.72 36.07 -1.22
C ARG A 384 15.64 35.27 -0.29
N LEU A 385 16.79 34.83 -0.82
CA LEU A 385 17.74 33.90 -0.17
C LEU A 385 18.14 34.25 1.28
N PRO A 386 18.36 35.52 1.68
CA PRO A 386 18.63 35.85 3.09
C PRO A 386 17.41 35.65 3.99
N ASP A 387 16.24 36.09 3.50
CA ASP A 387 14.97 36.05 4.24
C ASP A 387 14.46 34.61 4.41
N ARG A 388 14.77 33.74 3.44
CA ARG A 388 14.43 32.32 3.46
C ARG A 388 15.18 31.54 4.55
N ILE A 389 16.48 31.80 4.72
CA ILE A 389 17.29 31.16 5.77
C ILE A 389 16.76 31.55 7.16
N GLN A 390 16.45 32.83 7.36
CA GLN A 390 15.90 33.32 8.62
C GLN A 390 14.51 32.70 8.92
N ALA A 391 13.67 32.52 7.90
CA ALA A 391 12.37 31.87 8.05
C ALA A 391 12.49 30.39 8.45
N TYR A 392 13.47 29.66 7.90
CA TYR A 392 13.74 28.28 8.31
C TYR A 392 14.25 28.17 9.75
N GLU A 393 15.14 29.07 10.17
CA GLU A 393 15.68 29.10 11.54
C GLU A 393 14.59 29.39 12.58
N GLN A 394 13.70 30.35 12.31
CA GLN A 394 12.57 30.65 13.20
C GLN A 394 11.61 29.48 13.37
N ARG A 395 11.29 28.76 12.27
CA ARG A 395 10.36 27.63 12.33
C ARG A 395 10.95 26.43 13.07
N ILE A 396 12.25 26.18 12.93
CA ILE A 396 12.94 25.14 13.69
C ILE A 396 12.86 25.46 15.19
N ALA A 397 13.13 26.70 15.59
CA ALA A 397 13.05 27.11 17.00
C ALA A 397 11.63 26.99 17.58
N GLU A 398 10.60 27.33 16.79
CA GLU A 398 9.20 27.18 17.17
C GLU A 398 8.82 25.70 17.38
N LEU A 399 9.19 24.82 16.43
CA LEU A 399 8.92 23.38 16.52
C LEU A 399 9.68 22.70 17.66
N GLU A 400 10.91 23.14 17.97
CA GLU A 400 11.66 22.68 19.14
C GLU A 400 10.97 23.09 20.45
N GLY A 401 10.35 24.27 20.50
CA GLY A 401 9.51 24.72 21.62
C GLY A 401 8.22 23.90 21.76
N GLU A 402 7.55 23.59 20.65
CA GLU A 402 6.35 22.74 20.67
C GLU A 402 6.65 21.30 21.11
N LEU A 403 7.82 20.76 20.73
CA LEU A 403 8.27 19.42 21.11
C LEU A 403 8.40 19.24 22.63
N ALA A 404 8.70 20.33 23.36
CA ALA A 404 8.84 20.33 24.81
C ALA A 404 7.50 20.19 25.56
N SER A 405 6.35 20.42 24.90
CA SER A 405 5.02 20.47 25.55
C SER A 405 4.04 19.37 25.11
N ARG A 406 4.40 18.54 24.10
CA ARG A 406 3.48 17.57 23.48
C ARG A 406 3.74 16.11 23.90
N SER A 407 2.68 15.29 23.79
CA SER A 407 2.62 13.83 24.09
C SER A 407 3.59 13.00 23.23
N ASP A 408 3.99 11.82 23.72
CA ASP A 408 5.02 10.95 23.13
C ASP A 408 4.76 10.58 21.65
N GLU A 409 3.50 10.40 21.25
CA GLU A 409 3.12 10.09 19.86
C GLU A 409 3.32 11.26 18.88
N LEU A 410 3.13 12.50 19.33
CA LEU A 410 3.41 13.69 18.51
C LEU A 410 4.90 14.05 18.46
N ARG A 411 5.72 13.52 19.38
CA ARG A 411 7.16 13.79 19.39
C ARG A 411 7.89 13.14 18.22
N GLU A 412 7.47 11.94 17.80
CA GLU A 412 8.10 11.25 16.65
C GLU A 412 7.82 11.97 15.32
N VAL A 413 6.57 12.45 15.14
CA VAL A 413 6.18 13.22 13.94
C VAL A 413 6.90 14.57 13.89
N THR A 414 6.97 15.25 15.03
CA THR A 414 7.64 16.55 15.12
C THR A 414 9.16 16.39 14.95
N ARG A 415 9.76 15.31 15.46
CA ARG A 415 11.19 14.99 15.24
C ARG A 415 11.51 14.72 13.77
N ALA A 416 10.70 13.91 13.09
CA ALA A 416 10.88 13.65 11.65
C ALA A 416 10.74 14.93 10.80
N THR A 417 9.81 15.82 11.17
CA THR A 417 9.63 17.12 10.52
C THR A 417 10.84 18.03 10.75
N LEU A 418 11.40 18.02 11.96
CA LEU A 418 12.59 18.78 12.33
C LEU A 418 13.83 18.38 11.51
N ASP A 419 14.02 17.07 11.32
CA ASP A 419 15.17 16.54 10.57
C ASP A 419 15.12 16.94 9.10
N VAL A 420 13.93 16.94 8.48
CA VAL A 420 13.73 17.42 7.10
C VAL A 420 14.05 18.92 6.98
N LEU A 421 13.59 19.74 7.93
CA LEU A 421 13.86 21.18 7.92
C LEU A 421 15.35 21.49 8.12
N ARG A 422 16.04 20.74 8.97
CA ARG A 422 17.50 20.87 9.18
C ARG A 422 18.29 20.52 7.92
N GLN A 423 17.92 19.46 7.20
CA GLN A 423 18.56 19.10 5.93
C GLN A 423 18.37 20.19 4.87
N LYS A 424 17.17 20.77 4.76
CA LYS A 424 16.90 21.87 3.83
C LYS A 424 17.66 23.16 4.21
N LEU A 425 17.70 23.52 5.48
CA LEU A 425 18.50 24.66 5.95
C LEU A 425 19.99 24.50 5.62
N ALA A 426 20.53 23.29 5.77
CA ALA A 426 21.91 22.99 5.41
C ALA A 426 22.17 23.14 3.90
N ALA A 427 21.25 22.66 3.06
CA ALA A 427 21.34 22.80 1.60
C ALA A 427 21.26 24.28 1.15
N GLU A 428 20.40 25.07 1.78
CA GLU A 428 20.23 26.51 1.51
C GLU A 428 21.44 27.35 1.97
N LYS A 429 22.03 27.00 3.12
CA LYS A 429 23.29 27.63 3.57
C LYS A 429 24.48 27.30 2.68
N GLN A 430 24.48 26.13 2.03
CA GLN A 430 25.52 25.72 1.09
C GLN A 430 25.35 26.33 -0.32
N SER A 431 24.13 26.69 -0.71
CA SER A 431 23.84 27.35 -1.99
C SER A 431 24.00 28.88 -1.94
N ALA A 432 24.10 29.46 -0.73
CA ALA A 432 24.41 30.87 -0.55
C ALA A 432 25.88 31.16 -0.90
N PRO A 433 26.18 32.16 -1.76
CA PRO A 433 27.56 32.53 -2.04
C PRO A 433 28.28 33.03 -0.77
N PRO A 434 29.58 32.72 -0.58
CA PRO A 434 30.32 33.17 0.59
C PRO A 434 30.29 34.70 0.64
N GLY A 435 29.80 35.23 1.76
CA GLY A 435 29.41 36.62 1.92
C GLY A 435 30.49 37.60 1.44
N GLY A 436 30.10 38.47 0.50
CA GLY A 436 30.75 39.74 0.30
C GLY A 436 30.60 40.55 1.58
N SER A 437 31.72 40.72 2.29
CA SER A 437 31.91 41.71 3.33
C SER A 437 31.34 43.05 2.87
N ARG A 438 30.27 43.53 3.51
CA ARG A 438 29.97 44.96 3.51
C ARG A 438 30.81 45.59 4.61
N LEU A 439 31.98 46.07 4.21
CA LEU A 439 32.61 47.21 4.85
C LEU A 439 31.91 48.48 4.33
N ASN A 440 31.59 49.35 5.29
CA ASN A 440 31.08 50.73 5.20
C ASN A 440 29.59 50.93 4.89
#